data_AF-K1RR89-F1
#
_entry.id   AF-K1RR89-F1
#
_cell.length_a   1.000
_cell.length_b   1.000
_cell.length_c   1.000
_cell.angle_alpha   90.00
_cell.angle_beta   90.00
_cell.angle_gamma   90.00
#
_symmetry.space_group_name_H-M   'P 1'
#
loop_
_entity.id
_entity.type
_entity.pdbx_description
1 polymer ?
#
loop_
_entity_poly.entity_id
_entity_poly.type
_entity_poly.pdbx_seq_one_letter_code
_entity_poly.pdbx_strand_id
1 'polypeptide(L)' 'YYGSLDKSKPIGLKFFGMWSDLEELLGRKVDLVSEGTLLPFAQESVERDKILVYERTK' A
#
# COMPACT_ATOMS: atom_id res chain seq x y z
N TYR A 1 -18.13 -4.32 4.62
CA TYR A 1 -17.53 -4.44 5.96
C TYR A 1 -16.03 -4.34 5.82
N TYR A 2 -15.44 -3.30 6.40
CA TYR A 2 -14.03 -2.92 6.25
C TYR A 2 -13.10 -3.86 7.03
N GLY A 3 -12.02 -4.29 6.38
CA GLY A 3 -10.77 -4.69 7.03
C GLY A 3 -10.77 -6.05 7.74
N SER A 4 -10.14 -7.04 7.13
CA SER A 4 -9.47 -8.09 7.91
C SER A 4 -7.97 -8.09 7.57
N LEU A 5 -7.30 -7.00 7.96
CA LEU A 5 -5.88 -7.10 8.27
C LEU A 5 -5.78 -7.88 9.58
N ASP A 6 -5.20 -9.07 9.54
CA ASP A 6 -4.86 -9.81 10.74
C ASP A 6 -3.88 -8.98 11.59
N LYS A 7 -4.41 -8.35 12.65
CA LYS A 7 -3.66 -7.50 13.58
C LYS A 7 -2.90 -8.29 14.65
N SER A 8 -2.83 -9.62 14.55
CA SER A 8 -2.14 -10.49 15.51
C SER A 8 -0.61 -10.28 15.52
N LYS A 9 -0.04 -9.61 14.52
CA LYS A 9 1.36 -9.20 14.47
C LYS A 9 1.45 -7.67 14.45
N PRO A 10 2.42 -7.04 15.14
CA PRO A 10 2.65 -5.61 15.05
C PRO A 10 3.21 -5.27 13.66
N ILE A 11 2.30 -5.14 12.69
CA ILE A 11 2.57 -4.74 11.31
C ILE A 11 2.96 -3.26 11.25
N GLY A 12 2.46 -2.45 12.20
CA GLY A 12 2.56 -0.99 12.19
C GLY A 12 3.97 -0.46 12.00
N LEU A 13 4.94 -0.85 12.84
CA LEU A 13 6.29 -0.25 12.81
C LEU A 13 7.05 -0.49 11.50
N LYS A 14 6.87 -1.65 10.86
CA LYS A 14 7.51 -1.94 9.56
C LYS A 14 6.86 -1.17 8.42
N PHE A 15 5.54 -0.99 8.46
CA PHE A 15 4.81 -0.16 7.49
C PHE A 15 5.22 1.31 7.57
N PHE A 16 5.38 1.85 8.78
CA PHE A 16 5.84 3.23 8.96
C PHE A 16 7.25 3.47 8.42
N GLY A 17 8.18 2.52 8.66
CA GLY A 17 9.54 2.61 8.10
C GLY A 17 9.53 2.66 6.58
N MET A 18 8.90 1.68 5.94
CA MET A 18 8.81 1.61 4.47
C MET A 18 8.16 2.84 3.85
N TRP A 19 7.11 3.36 4.47
CA TRP A 19 6.46 4.58 4.00
C TRP A 19 7.41 5.78 4.06
N SER A 20 8.10 5.98 5.19
CA SER A 20 9.09 7.05 5.34
C SER A 20 10.21 6.94 4.31
N ASP A 21 10.76 5.74 4.11
CA ASP A 21 11.83 5.48 3.14
C ASP A 21 11.37 5.82 1.70
N LEU A 22 10.12 5.50 1.36
CA LEU A 22 9.55 5.81 0.03
C LEU A 22 9.33 7.32 -0.18
N GLU A 23 8.87 8.05 0.84
CA GLU A 23 8.73 9.51 0.73
C GLU A 23 10.08 10.20 0.53
N GLU A 24 11.10 9.77 1.29
CA GLU A 24 12.46 10.28 1.17
C GLU A 24 13.06 9.96 -0.21
N LEU A 25 12.96 8.71 -0.65
CA LEU A 25 13.52 8.26 -1.93
C LEU A 25 12.88 8.97 -3.14
N LEU A 26 11.56 9.21 -3.09
CA LEU A 26 10.83 9.83 -4.20
C LEU A 26 10.78 11.37 -4.10
N GLY A 27 11.21 11.94 -2.97
CA GLY A 27 11.13 13.39 -2.72
C GLY A 27 9.71 13.95 -2.74
N ARG A 28 8.69 13.12 -2.46
CA ARG A 28 7.27 13.51 -2.49
C ARG A 28 6.45 12.69 -1.51
N LYS A 29 5.25 13.20 -1.19
CA LYS A 29 4.26 12.46 -0.39
C LYS A 29 3.81 11.18 -1.09
N VAL A 30 3.70 10.11 -0.32
CA VAL A 30 3.31 8.76 -0.78
C VAL A 30 2.15 8.28 0.08
N ASP A 31 1.17 7.63 -0.53
CA ASP A 31 0.16 6.87 0.19
C ASP A 31 0.42 5.38 -0.01
N LEU A 32 0.77 4.67 1.07
CA LEU A 32 0.97 3.23 1.04
C LEU A 32 -0.33 2.53 1.46
N VAL A 33 -0.91 1.75 0.54
CA VAL A 33 -2.15 0.99 0.76
C VAL A 33 -1.89 -0.50 0.59
N SER A 34 -2.62 -1.33 1.34
CA SER A 34 -2.60 -2.78 1.15
C SER A 34 -3.76 -3.20 0.24
N GLU A 35 -3.64 -4.37 -0.38
CA GLU A 35 -4.74 -4.95 -1.13
C GLU A 35 -6.00 -5.07 -0.26
N GLY A 36 -7.15 -4.69 -0.81
CA GLY A 36 -8.42 -4.68 -0.09
C GLY A 36 -8.63 -3.53 0.90
N THR A 37 -7.68 -2.60 1.04
CA THR A 37 -7.85 -1.39 1.89
C THR A 37 -8.20 -0.13 1.10
N LEU A 38 -8.33 -0.23 -0.23
CA LEU A 38 -8.78 0.88 -1.06
C LEU A 38 -10.23 1.26 -0.74
N LEU A 39 -10.50 2.56 -0.70
CA LEU A 39 -11.86 3.06 -0.61
C LEU A 39 -12.60 2.82 -1.93
N PRO A 40 -13.92 2.56 -1.92
CA PRO A 40 -14.67 2.18 -3.13
C PRO A 40 -14.49 3.15 -4.30
N PHE A 41 -14.42 4.45 -4.03
CA PHE A 41 -14.26 5.48 -5.08
C PHE A 41 -12.91 5.40 -5.80
N ALA A 42 -11.87 4.85 -5.16
CA ALA A 42 -10.51 4.78 -5.71
C ALA A 42 -10.25 3.49 -6.50
N GLN A 43 -11.17 2.51 -6.42
CA GLN A 43 -10.96 1.20 -7.00
C GLN A 43 -10.91 1.25 -8.53
N GLU A 44 -11.87 1.92 -9.17
CA GLU A 44 -11.93 2.01 -10.64
C GLU A 44 -10.71 2.72 -11.25
N SER A 45 -10.23 3.80 -10.62
CA SER A 45 -9.05 4.51 -11.10
C SER A 45 -7.79 3.67 -10.92
N VAL A 46 -7.61 3.01 -9.77
CA VAL A 46 -6.45 2.14 -9.53
C VAL A 46 -6.42 0.98 -10.52
N GLU A 47 -7.55 0.32 -10.78
CA GLU A 47 -7.57 -0.81 -11.72
C GLU A 47 -7.24 -0.40 -13.16
N ARG A 48 -7.63 0.81 -13.56
CA ARG A 48 -7.29 1.36 -14.88
C ARG A 48 -5.83 1.82 -14.99
N ASP A 49 -5.31 2.45 -13.93
CA ASP A 49 -4.07 3.23 -14.01
C ASP A 49 -2.85 2.54 -13.34
N LYS A 50 -3.04 1.44 -12.62
CA LYS A 50 -1.94 0.75 -11.91
C LYS A 50 -0.87 0.24 -12.86
N ILE A 51 0.38 0.33 -12.40
CA ILE A 51 1.55 -0.19 -13.09
C ILE A 51 2.18 -1.27 -12.23
N LEU A 52 2.47 -2.43 -12.82
CA LEU A 52 3.23 -3.47 -12.13
C LEU A 52 4.69 -3.03 -12.02
N VAL A 53 5.12 -2.67 -10.82
CA VAL A 53 6.50 -2.27 -10.55
C VAL A 53 7.39 -3.49 -10.28
N TYR A 54 6.86 -4.49 -9.57
CA TYR A 54 7.60 -5.69 -9.19
C TYR A 54 6.67 -6.87 -8.96
N GLU A 55 7.08 -8.04 -9.44
CA GLU A 55 6.50 -9.33 -9.12
C GLU A 55 7.64 -10.29 -8.80
N ARG A 56 7.52 -11.04 -7.70
CA ARG A 56 8.50 -12.06 -7.35
C ARG A 56 8.18 -13.35 -8.11
N THR A 57 9.00 -13.71 -9.09
CA THR A 57 8.96 -15.05 -9.70
C THR A 57 9.40 -16.10 -8.69
N LYS A 58 8.81 -17.31 -8.77
CA LYS A 58 9.09 -18.42 -7.86
C LYS A 58 10.53 -18.89 -7.93
#